data_AF-A0A367KDU0-F1
#
_entry.id   AF-A0A367KDU0-F1
#
_cell.length_a   1.000
_cell.length_b   1.000
_cell.length_c   1.000
_cell.angle_alpha   90.00
_cell.angle_beta   90.00
_cell.angle_gamma   90.00
#
_symmetry.space_group_name_H-M   'P 1'
#
loop_
_entity.id
_entity.type
_entity.pdbx_description
1 polymer ?
#
loop_
_entity_poly.entity_id
_entity_poly.type
_entity_poly.pdbx_seq_one_letter_code
_entity_poly.pdbx_strand_id
1 'polypeptide(L)'
;MSVSEYHHEISSSHLIKSIIEDLFSYNMIRRKRVLEYYFFQDSTYTSPLLTAENVNNIQYIYTVWQILNRTEPTITNIVFDGQTAVIHLIHNLSPTILPRWVTLQVPAITTLYFRETECDSGLLKIYRQEDSWTLEGLVQSVPLISFWYNNVLRVVMGKIMTTTGDILDSALTHAQKMTFRSKEIQRLGHEIAIENMEKLEEYQADLKDNYIEGLRAWKEYYIEPLTYNEDEYVFAPIRESGRGLSLQDQIYLDEE
;
A
#
# COMPACT_ATOMS: atom_id res chain seq x y z
N MET A 1 -43.17 -19.27 7.94
CA MET A 1 -42.42 -18.10 7.49
C MET A 1 -43.06 -16.85 8.07
N SER A 2 -42.33 -16.17 8.94
CA SER A 2 -42.72 -14.90 9.54
C SER A 2 -42.47 -13.75 8.57
N VAL A 3 -43.18 -12.63 8.73
CA VAL A 3 -43.03 -11.44 7.87
C VAL A 3 -41.61 -10.85 7.95
N SER A 4 -40.91 -11.02 9.08
CA SER A 4 -39.51 -10.60 9.25
C SER A 4 -38.53 -11.48 8.48
N GLU A 5 -38.73 -12.80 8.42
CA GLU A 5 -37.92 -13.71 7.60
C GLU A 5 -38.05 -13.37 6.12
N TYR A 6 -39.27 -13.06 5.66
CA TYR A 6 -39.52 -12.71 4.27
C TYR A 6 -38.82 -11.41 3.83
N HIS A 7 -38.84 -10.38 4.69
CA HIS A 7 -38.15 -9.12 4.40
C HIS A 7 -36.62 -9.27 4.43
N HIS A 8 -36.09 -10.12 5.31
CA HIS A 8 -34.65 -10.39 5.39
C HIS A 8 -34.16 -11.17 4.17
N GLU A 9 -34.92 -12.15 3.68
CA GLU A 9 -34.63 -12.90 2.45
C GLU A 9 -34.68 -12.02 1.19
N ILE A 10 -35.65 -11.11 1.10
CA ILE A 10 -35.73 -10.16 -0.03
C ILE A 10 -34.53 -9.20 -0.01
N SER A 11 -34.18 -8.67 1.16
CA SER A 11 -33.04 -7.75 1.32
C SER A 11 -31.70 -8.44 1.00
N SER A 12 -31.50 -9.69 1.43
CA SER A 12 -30.28 -10.44 1.14
C SER A 12 -30.18 -10.82 -0.34
N SER A 13 -31.29 -11.21 -0.97
CA SER A 13 -31.34 -11.50 -2.41
C SER A 13 -30.98 -10.29 -3.27
N HIS A 14 -31.50 -9.10 -2.92
CA HIS A 14 -31.14 -7.85 -3.62
C HIS A 14 -29.67 -7.48 -3.45
N LEU A 15 -29.12 -7.65 -2.24
CA LEU A 15 -27.70 -7.39 -1.98
C LEU A 15 -26.81 -8.33 -2.80
N ILE A 16 -27.09 -9.64 -2.77
CA ILE A 16 -26.33 -10.65 -3.53
C ILE A 16 -26.38 -10.36 -5.02
N LYS A 17 -27.56 -9.98 -5.53
CA LYS A 17 -27.70 -9.57 -6.92
C LYS A 17 -26.81 -8.39 -7.28
N SER A 18 -26.79 -7.34 -6.46
CA SER A 18 -25.92 -6.17 -6.67
C SER A 18 -24.44 -6.53 -6.62
N ILE A 19 -24.03 -7.40 -5.70
CA ILE A 19 -22.63 -7.87 -5.59
C ILE A 19 -22.22 -8.62 -6.86
N ILE A 20 -23.08 -9.51 -7.36
CA ILE A 20 -22.82 -10.29 -8.57
C ILE A 20 -22.77 -9.40 -9.81
N GLU A 21 -23.72 -8.47 -9.96
CA GLU A 21 -23.72 -7.51 -11.07
C GLU A 21 -22.43 -6.68 -11.09
N ASP A 22 -22.00 -6.17 -9.93
CA ASP A 22 -20.76 -5.40 -9.83
C ASP A 22 -19.50 -6.26 -10.06
N LEU A 23 -19.49 -7.52 -9.64
CA LEU A 23 -18.40 -8.47 -9.87
C LEU A 23 -18.14 -8.69 -11.37
N PHE A 24 -19.21 -8.90 -12.14
CA PHE A 24 -19.13 -9.18 -13.56
C PHE A 24 -19.12 -7.92 -14.45
N SER A 25 -19.41 -6.75 -13.89
CA SER A 25 -19.36 -5.47 -14.61
C SER A 25 -17.94 -5.13 -15.08
N TYR A 26 -17.83 -4.39 -16.19
CA TYR A 26 -16.55 -3.82 -16.63
C TYR A 26 -16.06 -2.60 -15.82
N ASN A 27 -16.79 -2.22 -14.77
CA ASN A 27 -16.38 -1.17 -13.86
C ASN A 27 -15.33 -1.70 -12.87
N MET A 28 -14.06 -1.42 -13.13
CA MET A 28 -12.93 -1.90 -12.32
C MET A 28 -13.01 -1.46 -10.85
N ILE A 29 -13.57 -0.28 -10.56
CA ILE A 29 -13.70 0.24 -9.19
C ILE A 29 -14.73 -0.58 -8.41
N ARG A 30 -15.89 -0.85 -9.03
CA ARG A 30 -16.97 -1.64 -8.41
C ARG A 30 -16.52 -3.08 -8.19
N ARG A 31 -15.91 -3.69 -9.21
CA ARG A 31 -15.37 -5.05 -9.09
C ARG A 31 -14.29 -5.17 -8.02
N LYS A 32 -13.35 -4.23 -7.98
CA LYS A 32 -12.29 -4.20 -6.96
C LYS A 32 -12.90 -4.13 -5.56
N ARG A 33 -13.90 -3.27 -5.35
CA ARG A 33 -14.64 -3.21 -4.07
C ARG A 33 -15.28 -4.55 -3.74
N VAL A 34 -15.92 -5.22 -4.71
CA VAL A 34 -16.52 -6.53 -4.45
C VAL A 34 -15.49 -7.54 -3.97
N LEU A 35 -14.36 -7.62 -4.66
CA LEU A 35 -13.27 -8.52 -4.31
C LEU A 35 -12.67 -8.19 -2.94
N GLU A 36 -12.43 -6.92 -2.62
CA GLU A 36 -11.82 -6.53 -1.34
C GLU A 36 -12.74 -6.77 -0.13
N TYR A 37 -14.04 -6.50 -0.27
CA TYR A 37 -14.98 -6.56 0.85
C TYR A 37 -15.68 -7.91 1.01
N TYR A 38 -16.04 -8.56 -0.10
CA TYR A 38 -16.89 -9.76 -0.08
C TYR A 38 -16.13 -11.06 -0.37
N PHE A 39 -14.86 -11.03 -0.74
CA PHE A 39 -14.05 -12.24 -0.85
C PHE A 39 -13.13 -12.40 0.37
N PHE A 40 -12.80 -13.63 0.70
CA PHE A 40 -11.67 -13.91 1.60
C PHE A 40 -10.34 -13.70 0.87
N GLN A 41 -9.29 -13.34 1.63
CA GLN A 41 -7.95 -13.16 1.07
C GLN A 41 -7.39 -14.45 0.47
N ASP A 42 -7.73 -15.61 1.04
CA ASP A 42 -7.36 -16.96 0.60
C ASP A 42 -8.36 -17.57 -0.40
N SER A 43 -9.25 -16.77 -0.99
CA SER A 43 -10.27 -17.30 -1.90
C SER A 43 -9.67 -18.03 -3.09
N THR A 44 -10.38 -19.06 -3.55
CA THR A 44 -10.00 -19.87 -4.70
C THR A 44 -10.92 -19.60 -5.88
N TYR A 45 -10.37 -19.61 -7.08
CA TYR A 45 -11.09 -19.55 -8.35
C TYR A 45 -10.70 -20.76 -9.18
N THR A 46 -11.69 -21.48 -9.70
CA THR A 46 -11.49 -22.63 -10.58
C THR A 46 -12.32 -22.46 -11.83
N SER A 47 -11.73 -22.69 -12.99
CA SER A 47 -12.42 -22.76 -14.28
C SER A 47 -11.81 -23.88 -15.13
N PRO A 48 -12.41 -24.27 -16.27
CA PRO A 48 -11.87 -25.33 -17.11
C PRO A 48 -10.47 -25.03 -17.67
N LEU A 49 -10.10 -23.74 -17.74
CA LEU A 49 -8.85 -23.30 -18.38
C LEU A 49 -7.74 -22.95 -17.39
N LEU A 50 -8.10 -22.56 -16.16
CA LEU A 50 -7.16 -22.06 -15.16
C LEU A 50 -7.75 -22.13 -13.75
N THR A 51 -6.84 -22.20 -12.79
CA THR A 51 -7.11 -22.09 -11.36
C THR A 51 -6.27 -20.95 -10.81
N ALA A 52 -6.81 -20.21 -9.84
CA ALA A 52 -6.08 -19.21 -9.09
C ALA A 52 -6.44 -19.27 -7.61
N GLU A 53 -5.44 -18.97 -6.79
CA GLU A 53 -5.57 -18.83 -5.35
C GLU A 53 -5.27 -17.39 -4.98
N ASN A 54 -5.90 -16.89 -3.92
CA ASN A 54 -5.86 -15.51 -3.45
C ASN A 54 -6.64 -14.52 -4.32
N VAL A 55 -7.37 -13.64 -3.65
CA VAL A 55 -8.19 -12.58 -4.26
C VAL A 55 -7.44 -11.70 -5.26
N ASN A 56 -6.14 -11.44 -5.06
CA ASN A 56 -5.33 -10.65 -5.98
C ASN A 56 -5.19 -11.34 -7.35
N ASN A 57 -4.99 -12.65 -7.38
CA ASN A 57 -4.90 -13.42 -8.62
C ASN A 57 -6.28 -13.54 -9.29
N ILE A 58 -7.35 -13.63 -8.49
CA ILE A 58 -8.73 -13.60 -9.00
C ILE A 58 -9.02 -12.25 -9.68
N GLN A 59 -8.67 -11.14 -9.04
CA GLN A 59 -8.79 -9.80 -9.63
C GLN A 59 -8.04 -9.70 -10.96
N TYR A 60 -6.85 -10.29 -10.99
CA TYR A 60 -6.02 -10.32 -12.18
C TYR A 60 -6.70 -11.08 -13.34
N ILE A 61 -7.32 -12.23 -13.07
CA ILE A 61 -8.11 -12.98 -14.06
C ILE A 61 -9.23 -12.12 -14.64
N TYR A 62 -10.01 -11.45 -13.80
CA TYR A 62 -11.08 -10.55 -14.27
C TYR A 62 -10.53 -9.39 -15.14
N THR A 63 -9.36 -8.87 -14.79
CA THR A 63 -8.70 -7.80 -15.55
C THR A 63 -8.29 -8.28 -16.93
N VAL A 64 -7.66 -9.45 -17.02
CA VAL A 64 -7.32 -10.08 -18.31
C VAL A 64 -8.59 -10.31 -19.13
N TRP A 65 -9.62 -10.92 -18.54
CA TRP A 65 -10.89 -11.17 -19.24
C TRP A 65 -11.51 -9.92 -19.83
N GLN A 66 -11.49 -8.80 -19.10
CA GLN A 66 -11.97 -7.50 -19.57
C GLN A 66 -11.10 -6.90 -20.68
N ILE A 67 -9.77 -6.97 -20.59
CA ILE A 67 -8.88 -6.44 -21.64
C ILE A 67 -9.11 -7.20 -22.95
N LEU A 68 -9.35 -8.50 -22.84
CA LEU A 68 -9.46 -9.38 -23.99
C LEU A 68 -10.83 -9.31 -24.66
N ASN A 69 -11.89 -8.90 -23.97
CA ASN A 69 -13.24 -8.89 -24.51
C ASN A 69 -13.83 -7.49 -24.51
N ARG A 70 -14.50 -7.12 -25.59
CA ARG A 70 -15.11 -5.77 -25.71
C ARG A 70 -16.40 -5.61 -24.92
N THR A 71 -17.06 -6.71 -24.61
CA THR A 71 -18.42 -6.72 -24.07
C THR A 71 -18.45 -7.55 -22.81
N GLU A 72 -19.03 -6.97 -21.76
CA GLU A 72 -19.23 -7.67 -20.49
C GLU A 72 -20.16 -8.88 -20.63
N PRO A 73 -20.02 -9.89 -19.77
CA PRO A 73 -20.93 -11.03 -19.78
C PRO A 73 -22.36 -10.59 -19.43
N THR A 74 -23.34 -11.26 -20.04
CA THR A 74 -24.75 -11.01 -19.76
C THR A 74 -25.23 -11.98 -18.69
N ILE A 75 -25.62 -11.48 -17.53
CA ILE A 75 -26.23 -12.29 -16.48
C ILE A 75 -27.68 -12.59 -16.86
N THR A 76 -28.02 -13.87 -16.91
CA THR A 76 -29.37 -14.33 -17.30
C THR A 76 -30.20 -14.72 -16.09
N ASN A 77 -29.58 -15.31 -15.07
CA ASN A 77 -30.26 -15.71 -13.85
C ASN A 77 -29.28 -15.76 -12.66
N ILE A 78 -29.78 -15.48 -11.46
CA ILE A 78 -29.06 -15.60 -10.20
C ILE A 78 -29.97 -16.34 -9.23
N VAL A 79 -29.48 -17.45 -8.68
CA VAL A 79 -30.16 -18.22 -7.64
C VAL A 79 -29.25 -18.25 -6.41
N PHE A 80 -29.79 -17.92 -5.24
CA PHE A 80 -29.05 -17.95 -3.98
C PHE A 80 -29.84 -18.70 -2.92
N ASP A 81 -29.21 -19.67 -2.26
CA ASP A 81 -29.85 -20.53 -1.26
C ASP A 81 -29.41 -20.22 0.19
N GLY A 82 -28.65 -19.14 0.40
CA GLY A 82 -28.09 -18.76 1.70
C GLY A 82 -26.61 -19.15 1.86
N GLN A 83 -26.12 -20.15 1.12
CA GLN A 83 -24.75 -20.63 1.23
C GLN A 83 -24.02 -20.63 -0.12
N THR A 84 -24.74 -20.81 -1.21
CA THR A 84 -24.22 -20.82 -2.56
C THR A 84 -25.05 -19.92 -3.47
N ALA A 85 -24.38 -19.16 -4.33
CA ALA A 85 -25.01 -18.46 -5.43
C ALA A 85 -24.65 -19.14 -6.75
N VAL A 86 -25.66 -19.52 -7.52
CA VAL A 86 -25.51 -20.06 -8.87
C VAL A 86 -25.93 -18.99 -9.87
N ILE A 87 -24.99 -18.59 -10.71
CA ILE A 87 -25.13 -17.52 -11.69
C ILE A 87 -25.10 -18.14 -13.08
N HIS A 88 -26.19 -17.97 -13.82
CA HIS A 88 -26.23 -18.32 -15.23
C HIS A 88 -25.86 -17.08 -16.04
N LEU A 89 -24.81 -17.18 -16.85
CA LEU A 89 -24.30 -16.06 -17.63
C LEU A 89 -23.93 -16.47 -19.05
N ILE A 90 -23.92 -15.48 -19.94
CA ILE A 90 -23.46 -15.62 -21.32
C ILE A 90 -22.18 -14.81 -21.46
N HIS A 91 -21.06 -15.48 -21.68
CA HIS A 91 -19.82 -14.81 -22.03
C HIS A 91 -19.88 -14.32 -23.47
N ASN A 92 -19.82 -13.00 -23.66
CA ASN A 92 -19.75 -12.36 -24.96
C ASN A 92 -18.28 -12.29 -25.42
N LEU A 93 -17.77 -13.41 -25.94
CA LEU A 93 -16.41 -13.51 -26.45
C LEU A 93 -16.26 -12.66 -27.72
N SER A 94 -15.69 -11.47 -27.55
CA SER A 94 -15.39 -10.52 -28.62
C SER A 94 -13.93 -10.08 -28.48
N PRO A 95 -12.97 -10.88 -29.00
CA PRO A 95 -11.56 -10.61 -28.82
C PRO A 95 -11.15 -9.24 -29.37
N THR A 96 -10.45 -8.42 -28.57
CA THR A 96 -10.01 -7.07 -28.96
C THR A 96 -9.10 -7.06 -30.20
N ILE A 97 -8.42 -8.16 -30.48
CA ILE A 97 -7.53 -8.33 -31.64
C ILE A 97 -8.25 -8.79 -32.93
N LEU A 98 -9.47 -9.31 -32.82
CA LEU A 98 -10.29 -9.72 -33.97
C LEU A 98 -11.23 -8.58 -34.37
N PRO A 99 -11.64 -8.47 -35.64
CA PRO A 99 -12.54 -7.39 -36.04
C PRO A 99 -13.93 -7.53 -35.39
N ARG A 100 -14.62 -6.40 -35.16
CA ARG A 100 -15.79 -6.25 -34.26
C ARG A 100 -17.00 -7.17 -34.53
N TRP A 101 -17.14 -7.64 -35.76
CA TRP A 101 -18.21 -8.53 -36.22
C TRP A 101 -18.01 -9.98 -35.79
N VAL A 102 -16.83 -10.32 -35.26
CA VAL A 102 -16.54 -11.63 -34.69
C VAL A 102 -16.92 -11.62 -33.21
N THR A 103 -18.13 -12.09 -32.93
CA THR A 103 -18.67 -12.24 -31.57
C THR A 103 -19.18 -13.65 -31.39
N LEU A 104 -18.85 -14.25 -30.26
CA LEU A 104 -19.30 -15.58 -29.88
C LEU A 104 -19.94 -15.52 -28.50
N GLN A 105 -21.10 -16.14 -28.35
CA GLN A 105 -21.81 -16.22 -27.09
C GLN A 105 -21.60 -17.62 -26.50
N VAL A 106 -20.97 -17.69 -25.33
CA VAL A 106 -20.72 -18.96 -24.65
C VAL A 106 -21.53 -19.00 -23.36
N PRO A 107 -22.56 -19.87 -23.26
CA PRO A 107 -23.27 -20.10 -22.01
C PRO A 107 -22.35 -20.72 -20.97
N ALA A 108 -22.38 -20.14 -19.77
CA ALA A 108 -21.58 -20.55 -18.63
C ALA A 108 -22.38 -20.43 -17.32
N ILE A 109 -21.92 -21.19 -16.33
CA ILE A 109 -22.44 -21.20 -14.97
C ILE A 109 -21.29 -20.86 -14.04
N THR A 110 -21.47 -19.85 -13.20
CA THR A 110 -20.57 -19.57 -12.09
C THR A 110 -21.25 -19.91 -10.78
N THR A 111 -20.57 -20.64 -9.92
CA THR A 111 -21.00 -20.94 -8.55
C THR A 111 -20.09 -20.22 -7.57
N LEU A 112 -20.68 -19.37 -6.72
CA LEU A 112 -20.00 -18.71 -5.62
C LEU A 112 -20.37 -19.41 -4.31
N TYR A 113 -19.36 -19.78 -3.53
CA TYR A 113 -19.53 -20.43 -2.25
C TYR A 113 -19.23 -19.43 -1.13
N PHE A 114 -20.20 -19.29 -0.23
CA PHE A 114 -20.15 -18.37 0.89
C PHE A 114 -19.90 -19.12 2.19
N ARG A 115 -19.15 -18.49 3.10
CA ARG A 115 -19.02 -18.90 4.49
C ARG A 115 -19.01 -17.67 5.39
N GLU A 116 -19.42 -17.83 6.64
CA GLU A 116 -19.31 -16.78 7.63
C GLU A 116 -17.85 -16.49 7.98
N THR A 117 -17.54 -15.23 8.27
CA THR A 117 -16.19 -14.83 8.72
C THR A 117 -15.89 -15.30 10.13
N GLU A 118 -16.87 -15.15 11.03
CA GLU A 118 -16.80 -15.50 12.44
C GLU A 118 -18.18 -16.04 12.85
N CYS A 119 -18.23 -17.00 13.78
CA CYS A 119 -19.49 -17.55 14.29
C CYS A 119 -20.41 -16.41 14.75
N ASP A 120 -21.65 -16.41 14.26
CA ASP A 120 -22.72 -15.45 14.60
C ASP A 120 -22.49 -14.00 14.11
N SER A 121 -21.49 -13.76 13.24
CA SER A 121 -21.28 -12.42 12.66
C SER A 121 -22.35 -12.03 11.63
N GLY A 122 -23.02 -13.02 11.03
CA GLY A 122 -23.99 -12.82 9.94
C GLY A 122 -23.36 -12.30 8.64
N LEU A 123 -22.04 -12.14 8.56
CA LEU A 123 -21.33 -11.65 7.39
C LEU A 123 -20.83 -12.82 6.54
N LEU A 124 -21.52 -13.05 5.42
CA LEU A 124 -21.12 -14.03 4.42
C LEU A 124 -20.06 -13.45 3.47
N LYS A 125 -18.95 -14.17 3.33
CA LYS A 125 -17.91 -13.89 2.34
C LYS A 125 -17.68 -15.08 1.43
N ILE A 126 -17.32 -14.78 0.20
CA ILE A 126 -17.00 -15.74 -0.85
C ILE A 126 -15.62 -16.30 -0.56
N TYR A 127 -15.50 -17.62 -0.42
CA TYR A 127 -14.20 -18.30 -0.25
C TYR A 127 -13.81 -19.13 -1.48
N ARG A 128 -14.78 -19.44 -2.35
CA ARG A 128 -14.55 -20.22 -3.56
C ARG A 128 -15.48 -19.76 -4.67
N GLN A 129 -14.93 -19.63 -5.87
CA GLN A 129 -15.64 -19.41 -7.11
C GLN A 129 -15.32 -20.55 -8.08
N GLU A 130 -16.35 -21.14 -8.68
CA GLU A 130 -16.21 -22.18 -9.70
C GLU A 130 -16.98 -21.81 -10.96
N ASP A 131 -16.27 -21.75 -12.07
CA ASP A 131 -16.84 -21.48 -13.38
C ASP A 131 -16.91 -22.79 -14.18
N SER A 132 -18.05 -23.04 -14.80
CA SER A 132 -18.30 -24.17 -15.69
C SER A 132 -18.82 -23.65 -17.02
N TRP A 133 -18.17 -24.02 -18.12
CA TRP A 133 -18.62 -23.68 -19.47
C TRP A 133 -19.28 -24.87 -20.12
N THR A 134 -20.31 -24.62 -20.93
CA THR A 134 -20.95 -25.69 -21.71
C THR A 134 -19.98 -26.26 -22.76
N LEU A 135 -19.88 -27.59 -22.84
CA LEU A 135 -19.04 -28.29 -23.82
C LEU A 135 -19.43 -27.91 -25.26
N GLU A 136 -20.73 -27.74 -25.51
CA GLU A 136 -21.27 -27.27 -26.79
C GLU A 136 -20.75 -25.87 -27.17
N GLY A 137 -20.72 -24.93 -26.21
CA GLY A 137 -20.17 -23.59 -26.40
C GLY A 137 -18.65 -23.55 -26.58
N LEU A 138 -17.93 -24.55 -26.05
CA LEU A 138 -16.48 -24.76 -26.26
C LEU A 138 -16.17 -25.43 -27.62
N VAL A 139 -17.03 -26.33 -28.09
CA VAL A 139 -16.84 -27.08 -29.34
C VAL A 139 -17.24 -26.27 -30.57
N GLN A 140 -18.31 -25.47 -30.51
CA GLN A 140 -18.74 -24.60 -31.63
C GLN A 140 -17.74 -23.46 -31.92
N SER A 141 -16.79 -23.24 -31.01
CA SER A 141 -15.89 -22.10 -31.00
C SER A 141 -14.42 -22.47 -31.18
N VAL A 142 -14.12 -23.75 -31.45
CA VAL A 142 -12.77 -24.33 -31.49
C VAL A 142 -11.74 -23.51 -32.29
N PRO A 143 -12.02 -22.96 -33.49
CA PRO A 143 -11.03 -22.16 -34.21
C PRO A 143 -10.69 -20.87 -33.46
N LEU A 144 -11.70 -20.22 -32.90
CA LEU A 144 -11.56 -18.97 -32.16
C LEU A 144 -10.96 -19.19 -30.77
N ILE A 145 -11.42 -20.19 -30.01
CA ILE A 145 -10.91 -20.50 -28.67
C ILE A 145 -9.48 -21.05 -28.75
N SER A 146 -9.16 -21.90 -29.73
CA SER A 146 -7.78 -22.35 -29.93
C SER A 146 -6.85 -21.19 -30.24
N PHE A 147 -7.25 -20.27 -31.13
CA PHE A 147 -6.50 -19.04 -31.40
C PHE A 147 -6.38 -18.18 -30.14
N TRP A 148 -7.47 -18.02 -29.39
CA TRP A 148 -7.54 -17.20 -28.18
C TRP A 148 -6.67 -17.76 -27.06
N TYR A 149 -6.74 -19.06 -26.78
CA TYR A 149 -5.91 -19.71 -25.77
C TYR A 149 -4.42 -19.65 -26.13
N ASN A 150 -4.07 -20.03 -27.36
CA ASN A 150 -2.67 -20.16 -27.78
C ASN A 150 -1.97 -18.82 -28.01
N ASN A 151 -2.66 -17.84 -28.59
CA ASN A 151 -2.02 -16.57 -29.00
C ASN A 151 -2.30 -15.41 -28.05
N VAL A 152 -3.36 -15.50 -27.24
CA VAL A 152 -3.80 -14.38 -26.40
C VAL A 152 -3.62 -14.72 -24.94
N LEU A 153 -4.34 -15.72 -24.41
CA LEU A 153 -4.29 -16.04 -22.99
C LEU A 153 -2.88 -16.45 -22.57
N ARG A 154 -2.25 -17.39 -23.29
CA ARG A 154 -0.89 -17.85 -22.98
C ARG A 154 0.15 -16.73 -23.06
N VAL A 155 0.04 -15.85 -24.07
CA VAL A 155 1.01 -14.76 -24.27
C VAL A 155 0.81 -13.63 -23.26
N VAL A 156 -0.45 -13.26 -22.95
CA VAL A 156 -0.78 -12.23 -21.97
C VAL A 156 -0.43 -12.71 -20.55
N MET A 157 -0.76 -13.96 -20.22
CA MET A 157 -0.37 -14.57 -18.95
C MET A 157 1.15 -14.59 -18.81
N GLY A 158 1.87 -15.03 -19.85
CA GLY A 158 3.34 -15.04 -19.85
C GLY A 158 3.93 -13.64 -19.67
N LYS A 159 3.49 -12.66 -20.46
CA LYS A 159 3.98 -11.26 -20.38
C LYS A 159 3.77 -10.65 -19.01
N ILE A 160 2.65 -10.94 -18.36
CA ILE A 160 2.32 -10.33 -17.09
C ILE A 160 2.93 -11.11 -15.91
N MET A 161 3.08 -12.44 -16.01
CA MET A 161 3.93 -13.19 -15.06
C MET A 161 5.35 -12.62 -15.05
N THR A 162 5.91 -12.31 -16.22
CA THR A 162 7.21 -11.66 -16.33
C THR A 162 7.21 -10.26 -15.74
N THR A 163 6.18 -9.44 -16.00
CA THR A 163 6.09 -8.08 -15.45
C THR A 163 5.97 -8.06 -13.92
N THR A 164 5.22 -8.99 -13.32
CA THR A 164 5.14 -9.13 -11.86
C THR A 164 6.47 -9.64 -11.28
N GLY A 165 7.17 -10.52 -12.00
CA GLY A 165 8.54 -10.93 -11.66
C GLY A 165 9.53 -9.77 -11.67
N ASP A 166 9.51 -8.94 -12.71
CA ASP A 166 10.39 -7.78 -12.86
C ASP A 166 10.11 -6.70 -11.79
N ILE A 167 8.84 -6.49 -11.42
CA ILE A 167 8.47 -5.57 -10.35
C ILE A 167 8.94 -6.10 -8.99
N LEU A 168 8.76 -7.40 -8.71
CA LEU A 168 9.22 -8.01 -7.46
C LEU A 168 10.74 -7.98 -7.34
N ASP A 169 11.46 -8.28 -8.42
CA ASP A 169 12.92 -8.24 -8.47
C ASP A 169 13.45 -6.80 -8.35
N SER A 170 12.80 -5.84 -9.02
CA SER A 170 13.14 -4.42 -8.87
C SER A 170 12.89 -3.93 -7.44
N ALA A 171 11.77 -4.30 -6.81
CA ALA A 171 11.46 -3.91 -5.43
C ALA A 171 12.43 -4.57 -4.43
N LEU A 172 12.80 -5.83 -4.64
CA LEU A 172 13.79 -6.53 -3.82
C LEU A 172 15.17 -5.90 -3.95
N THR A 173 15.60 -5.60 -5.18
CA THR A 173 16.86 -4.92 -5.46
C THR A 173 16.86 -3.50 -4.86
N HIS A 174 15.74 -2.77 -4.94
CA HIS A 174 15.58 -1.45 -4.33
C HIS A 174 15.61 -1.53 -2.79
N ALA A 175 14.98 -2.53 -2.19
CA ALA A 175 15.00 -2.74 -0.74
C ALA A 175 16.41 -3.12 -0.24
N GLN A 176 17.14 -3.95 -0.98
CA GLN A 176 18.54 -4.28 -0.68
C GLN A 176 19.46 -3.07 -0.82
N LYS A 177 19.29 -2.28 -1.88
CA LYS A 177 20.03 -1.03 -2.10
C LYS A 177 19.75 0.02 -1.02
N MET A 178 18.51 0.15 -0.57
CA MET A 178 18.15 1.02 0.56
C MET A 178 18.76 0.53 1.87
N THR A 179 18.72 -0.79 2.14
CA THR A 179 19.32 -1.37 3.34
C THR A 179 20.83 -1.14 3.39
N PHE A 180 21.51 -1.25 2.25
CA PHE A 180 22.94 -0.93 2.14
C PHE A 180 23.22 0.54 2.44
N ARG A 181 22.46 1.46 1.82
CA ARG A 181 22.59 2.90 2.08
C ARG A 181 22.28 3.28 3.53
N SER A 182 21.30 2.64 4.16
CA SER A 182 20.98 2.88 5.58
C SER A 182 22.13 2.47 6.50
N LYS A 183 22.86 1.39 6.20
CA LYS A 183 24.06 1.01 6.96
C LYS A 183 25.20 2.02 6.79
N GLU A 184 25.37 2.56 5.59
CA GLU A 184 26.37 3.58 5.30
C GLU A 184 26.04 4.92 6.00
N ILE A 185 24.77 5.32 6.00
CA ILE A 185 24.28 6.50 6.74
C ILE A 185 24.47 6.32 8.26
N GLN A 186 24.18 5.13 8.80
CA GLN A 186 24.43 4.85 10.22
C GLN A 186 25.91 4.93 10.58
N ARG A 187 26.79 4.44 9.69
CA ARG A 187 28.23 4.53 9.89
C ARG A 187 28.72 5.97 9.85
N LEU A 188 28.29 6.75 8.86
CA LEU A 188 28.62 8.19 8.78
C LEU A 188 28.07 8.97 9.98
N GLY A 189 26.84 8.67 10.41
CA GLY A 189 26.25 9.27 11.60
C GLY A 189 27.01 8.92 12.88
N HIS A 190 27.57 7.72 12.97
CA HIS A 190 28.42 7.31 14.09
C HIS A 190 29.77 8.04 14.08
N GLU A 191 30.41 8.17 12.91
CA GLU A 191 31.67 8.91 12.76
C GLU A 191 31.49 10.40 13.13
N ILE A 192 30.40 11.03 12.68
CA ILE A 192 30.06 12.43 13.04
C ILE A 192 29.76 12.57 14.54
N ALA A 193 29.10 11.59 15.16
CA ALA A 193 28.83 11.63 16.59
C ALA A 193 30.12 11.57 17.43
N ILE A 194 31.11 10.78 17.00
CA ILE A 194 32.42 10.70 17.64
C ILE A 194 33.16 12.04 17.48
N GLU A 195 33.23 12.58 16.27
CA GLU A 195 33.91 13.87 16.02
C GLU A 195 33.29 15.02 16.84
N ASN A 196 31.96 15.06 16.94
CA ASN A 196 31.27 16.06 17.75
C ASN A 196 31.52 15.88 19.24
N MET A 197 31.64 14.64 19.74
CA MET A 197 32.00 14.39 21.14
C MET A 197 33.42 14.88 21.45
N GLU A 198 34.39 14.60 20.57
CA GLU A 198 35.78 15.05 20.73
C GLU A 198 35.87 16.59 20.77
N LYS A 199 35.19 17.29 19.85
CA LYS A 199 35.12 18.76 19.87
C LYS A 199 34.46 19.31 21.13
N LEU A 200 33.43 18.63 21.65
CA LEU A 200 32.77 19.06 22.88
C LEU A 200 33.69 18.96 24.10
N GLU A 201 34.51 17.90 24.15
CA GLU A 201 35.53 17.73 25.19
C GLU A 201 36.62 18.81 25.11
N GLU A 202 37.05 19.16 23.89
CA GLU A 202 38.00 20.26 23.65
C GLU A 202 37.41 21.60 24.11
N TYR A 203 36.18 21.93 23.71
CA TYR A 203 35.51 23.16 24.16
C TYR A 203 35.34 23.21 25.68
N GLN A 204 35.03 22.09 26.35
CA GLN A 204 34.92 22.03 27.80
C GLN A 204 36.27 22.28 28.50
N ALA A 205 37.36 21.74 27.96
CA ALA A 205 38.70 21.97 28.49
C ALA A 205 39.09 23.46 28.36
N ASP A 206 38.89 24.05 27.19
CA ASP A 206 39.18 25.46 26.94
C ASP A 206 38.36 26.39 27.83
N LEU A 207 37.07 26.10 28.04
CA LEU A 207 36.22 26.92 28.91
C LEU A 207 36.69 26.87 30.37
N LYS A 208 37.14 25.70 30.82
CA LYS A 208 37.67 25.50 32.17
C LYS A 208 38.98 26.25 32.36
N ASP A 209 39.88 26.17 31.39
CA ASP A 209 41.18 26.84 31.46
C ASP A 209 41.02 28.37 31.44
N ASN A 210 40.19 28.89 30.53
CA ASN A 210 39.84 30.31 30.48
C ASN A 210 39.16 30.80 31.78
N TYR A 211 38.29 29.99 32.38
CA TYR A 211 37.66 30.32 33.66
C TYR A 211 38.68 30.39 34.82
N ILE A 212 39.61 29.43 34.89
CA ILE A 212 40.67 29.41 35.91
C ILE A 212 41.63 30.58 35.72
N GLU A 213 42.00 30.90 34.48
CA GLU A 213 42.85 32.03 34.15
C GLU A 213 42.18 33.36 34.51
N GLY A 214 40.88 33.52 34.18
CA GLY A 214 40.10 34.68 34.58
C GLY A 214 39.99 34.84 36.10
N LEU A 215 39.80 33.75 36.85
CA LEU A 215 39.82 33.76 38.31
C LEU A 215 41.19 34.17 38.87
N ARG A 216 42.28 33.70 38.26
CA ARG A 216 43.65 34.07 38.66
C ARG A 216 43.92 35.55 38.40
N ALA A 217 43.59 36.04 37.21
CA ALA A 217 43.74 37.44 36.84
C ALA A 217 42.89 38.36 37.74
N TRP A 218 41.65 37.98 38.05
CA TRP A 218 40.82 38.72 39.00
C TRP A 218 41.45 38.79 40.40
N LYS A 219 41.99 37.66 40.88
CA LYS A 219 42.67 37.59 42.18
C LYS A 219 43.94 38.44 42.22
N GLU A 220 44.70 38.50 41.13
CA GLU A 220 45.90 39.33 41.02
C GLU A 220 45.59 40.82 40.90
N TYR A 221 44.48 41.19 40.26
CA TYR A 221 44.12 42.60 40.01
C TYR A 221 43.42 43.29 41.20
N TYR A 222 42.72 42.53 42.06
CA TYR A 222 41.92 43.09 43.17
C TYR A 222 42.48 42.80 44.56
N ILE A 223 43.65 42.19 44.68
CA ILE A 223 44.31 41.94 45.98
C ILE A 223 45.70 42.58 45.98
N GLU A 224 45.75 43.91 46.04
CA GLU A 224 46.86 44.60 46.71
C GLU A 224 46.57 44.69 48.23
N PRO A 225 47.59 44.59 49.09
CA PRO A 225 47.40 44.47 50.54
C PRO A 225 46.98 45.82 51.14
N LEU A 226 45.69 46.01 51.39
CA LEU A 226 45.22 47.17 52.14
C LEU A 226 45.59 47.03 53.61
N THR A 227 46.61 47.80 53.99
CA THR A 227 46.94 48.16 55.37
C THR A 227 45.79 48.92 56.02
N TYR A 228 45.59 48.60 57.29
CA TYR A 228 44.56 49.09 58.20
C TYR A 228 44.67 50.60 58.49
N ASN A 229 43.61 51.39 58.26
CA ASN A 229 43.00 52.30 59.26
C ASN A 229 41.90 53.23 58.68
N GLU A 230 40.71 53.08 59.28
CA GLU A 230 39.75 54.11 59.73
C GLU A 230 39.18 55.13 58.72
N ASP A 231 38.11 54.70 58.03
CA ASP A 231 36.74 55.27 58.08
C ASP A 231 36.04 55.19 56.70
N GLU A 232 35.13 54.20 56.61
CA GLU A 232 34.06 53.96 55.64
C GLU A 232 34.24 54.47 54.18
N TYR A 233 34.76 53.60 53.31
CA TYR A 233 34.75 53.82 51.84
C TYR A 233 33.41 53.40 51.23
N VAL A 234 32.75 54.36 50.58
CA VAL A 234 31.59 54.16 49.70
C VAL A 234 32.02 53.41 48.43
N PHE A 235 31.53 52.18 48.24
CA PHE A 235 31.65 51.47 46.97
C PHE A 235 30.65 52.03 45.96
N ALA A 236 31.13 52.82 44.99
CA ALA A 236 30.39 53.07 43.76
C ALA A 236 30.99 52.21 42.64
N PRO A 237 30.29 51.18 42.12
CA PRO A 237 30.75 50.48 40.94
C PRO A 237 30.57 51.40 39.72
N ILE A 238 31.68 51.91 39.18
CA ILE A 238 31.73 52.48 37.83
C ILE A 238 31.58 51.31 36.86
N ARG A 239 30.37 51.10 36.37
CA ARG A 239 30.05 50.04 35.40
C ARG A 239 30.48 50.53 34.01
N GLU A 240 31.64 50.09 33.56
CA GLU A 240 32.06 50.24 32.18
C GLU A 240 31.13 49.49 31.22
N SER A 241 30.96 50.10 30.06
CA SER A 241 30.08 49.75 28.97
C SER A 241 30.42 48.40 28.32
N GLY A 242 29.64 47.37 28.63
CA GLY A 242 29.57 46.17 27.79
C GLY A 242 28.53 46.37 26.69
N ARG A 243 28.98 46.65 25.45
CA ARG A 243 28.17 46.41 24.25
C ARG A 243 27.92 44.89 24.16
N GLY A 244 26.78 44.45 24.69
CA GLY A 244 26.23 43.14 24.32
C GLY A 244 25.67 43.25 22.90
N LEU A 245 26.33 42.64 21.92
CA LEU A 245 25.69 42.30 20.67
C LEU A 245 24.83 41.06 20.94
N SER A 246 23.51 41.22 20.89
CA SER A 246 22.55 40.15 20.99
C SER A 246 22.59 39.27 19.74
N LEU A 247 22.42 37.97 19.94
CA LEU A 247 22.39 36.85 18.98
C LEU A 247 21.33 36.94 17.84
N GLN A 248 20.76 38.11 17.55
CA GLN A 248 19.66 38.27 16.59
C GLN A 248 20.06 38.85 15.22
N ASP A 249 21.29 39.32 15.03
CA ASP A 249 21.69 40.01 13.79
C ASP A 249 22.40 39.11 12.75
N GLN A 250 22.43 37.78 12.92
CA GLN A 250 23.10 36.86 11.97
C GLN A 250 22.18 36.10 11.02
N ILE A 251 20.86 36.32 11.05
CA ILE A 251 19.89 35.58 10.22
C ILE A 251 19.28 36.50 9.15
N TYR A 252 20.07 37.15 8.30
CA TYR A 252 19.60 37.76 7.03
C TYR A 252 20.78 38.05 6.09
N LEU A 253 21.59 37.05 5.78
CA LEU A 253 22.58 37.11 4.70
C LEU A 253 22.74 35.70 4.13
N ASP A 254 21.76 35.25 3.36
CA ASP A 254 21.88 34.15 2.37
C ASP A 254 20.62 34.12 1.49
N GLU A 255 20.37 35.22 0.78
CA GLU A 255 19.57 35.23 -0.46
C GLU A 255 20.25 36.19 -1.45
N GLU A 256 21.21 35.66 -2.22
CA GLU A 256 21.47 36.04 -3.63
C GLU A 256 22.29 34.95 -4.34
#